data_AF-A0A183GEA1-F1
#
_entry.id   AF-A0A183GEA1-F1
#
_cell.length_a   1.000
_cell.length_b   1.000
_cell.length_c   1.000
_cell.angle_alpha   90.00
_cell.angle_beta   90.00
_cell.angle_gamma   90.00
#
_symmetry.space_group_name_H-M   'P 1'
#
loop_
_entity.id
_entity.type
_entity.pdbx_description
1 polymer ?
#
loop_
_entity_poly.entity_id
_entity_poly.type
_entity_poly.pdbx_seq_one_letter_code
_entity_poly.pdbx_strand_id
1 'polypeptide(L)'
;MGWRVIVTAATNAAVAQIAGTILALDKLEDRSPDDHFTNQEREELLLAERDVSDLIDKVINTMFTHLPPEIVAITTSSLLNTTSSQGLFKNYFNDFDVILCDKASQVPEPVLAAILSRLRNSRHVHVGDLHQLEPYALCFRHVGPVRFGAHSIMPLITTFRVHPLLNTLLNSFVYEGNFGAAPPLRNVTCCWT
;
A
#
# COMPACT_ATOMS: atom_id res chain seq x y z
N MET A 1 -20.97 7.99 1.17
CA MET A 1 -19.93 9.01 0.93
C MET A 1 -18.78 8.27 0.27
N GLY A 2 -18.60 8.40 -1.04
CA GLY A 2 -17.59 7.63 -1.80
C GLY A 2 -16.27 8.39 -1.81
N TRP A 3 -15.30 7.93 -1.02
CA TRP A 3 -13.93 8.44 -1.08
C TRP A 3 -13.17 7.64 -2.14
N ARG A 4 -12.34 8.32 -2.93
CA ARG A 4 -11.46 7.66 -3.89
C ARG A 4 -10.09 7.41 -3.25
N VAL A 5 -9.67 6.15 -3.19
CA VAL A 5 -8.50 5.71 -2.44
C VAL A 5 -7.49 5.04 -3.38
N ILE A 6 -6.24 5.51 -3.32
CA ILE A 6 -5.10 4.80 -3.91
C ILE A 6 -4.47 3.96 -2.81
N VAL A 7 -4.35 2.65 -3.03
CA VAL A 7 -3.60 1.75 -2.17
C VAL A 7 -2.29 1.41 -2.86
N THR A 8 -1.17 1.63 -2.18
CA THR A 8 0.15 1.34 -2.72
C THR A 8 1.07 0.67 -1.73
N ALA A 9 1.99 -0.14 -2.23
CA ALA A 9 3.07 -0.74 -1.46
C ALA A 9 4.28 -0.99 -2.37
N ALA A 10 5.44 -1.20 -1.74
CA ALA A 10 6.68 -1.46 -2.47
C ALA A 10 6.66 -2.79 -3.25
N THR A 11 5.83 -3.76 -2.85
CA THR A 11 5.83 -5.11 -3.44
C THR A 11 4.45 -5.52 -3.95
N ASN A 12 4.41 -6.26 -5.06
CA ASN A 12 3.19 -6.86 -5.61
C ASN A 12 2.45 -7.71 -4.57
N ALA A 13 3.20 -8.46 -3.75
CA ALA A 13 2.61 -9.31 -2.72
C ALA A 13 1.85 -8.50 -1.65
N ALA A 14 2.37 -7.33 -1.24
CA ALA A 14 1.67 -6.47 -0.29
C ALA A 14 0.40 -5.84 -0.90
N VAL A 15 0.48 -5.36 -2.14
CA VAL A 15 -0.69 -4.84 -2.88
C VAL A 15 -1.77 -5.92 -3.03
N ALA A 16 -1.38 -7.13 -3.43
CA ALA A 16 -2.29 -8.27 -3.58
C ALA A 16 -2.94 -8.69 -2.26
N GLN A 17 -2.20 -8.65 -1.14
CA GLN A 17 -2.75 -8.95 0.19
C GLN A 17 -3.87 -7.98 0.58
N ILE A 18 -3.67 -6.68 0.33
CA ILE A 18 -4.70 -5.67 0.62
C ILE A 18 -5.88 -5.82 -0.35
N ALA A 19 -5.61 -5.99 -1.65
CA ALA A 19 -6.66 -6.20 -2.64
C ALA A 19 -7.53 -7.42 -2.30
N GLY A 20 -6.92 -8.55 -1.93
CA GLY A 20 -7.64 -9.74 -1.50
C GLY A 20 -8.48 -9.51 -0.24
N THR A 21 -7.99 -8.69 0.70
CA THR A 21 -8.76 -8.32 1.90
C THR A 21 -9.97 -7.46 1.53
N ILE A 22 -9.83 -6.50 0.62
CA ILE A 22 -10.92 -5.65 0.13
C ILE A 22 -11.99 -6.51 -0.57
N LEU A 23 -11.57 -7.40 -1.46
CA LEU A 23 -12.48 -8.29 -2.19
C LEU A 23 -13.22 -9.26 -1.25
N ALA A 24 -12.53 -9.79 -0.23
CA ALA A 24 -13.15 -10.64 0.78
C ALA A 24 -14.22 -9.90 1.60
N LEU A 25 -14.00 -8.60 1.89
CA LEU A 25 -14.99 -7.77 2.57
C LEU A 25 -16.22 -7.47 1.71
N ASP A 26 -16.03 -7.35 0.39
CA ASP A 26 -17.10 -7.10 -0.57
C ASP A 26 -17.91 -8.36 -0.95
N LYS A 27 -17.56 -9.53 -0.38
CA LYS A 27 -18.12 -10.84 -0.73
C LYS A 27 -18.06 -11.15 -2.23
N LEU A 28 -17.12 -10.54 -2.96
CA LEU A 28 -16.80 -10.90 -4.32
C LEU A 28 -15.91 -12.14 -4.30
N GLU A 29 -16.49 -13.26 -3.84
CA GLU A 29 -15.86 -14.56 -3.93
C GLU A 29 -16.20 -15.15 -5.31
N ASP A 30 -15.53 -14.66 -6.36
CA ASP A 30 -15.42 -15.43 -7.60
C ASP A 30 -14.17 -15.06 -8.41
N ARG A 31 -13.12 -15.87 -8.23
CA ARG A 31 -12.36 -16.58 -9.27
C ARG A 31 -10.98 -16.95 -8.71
N SER A 32 -10.65 -18.23 -8.85
CA SER A 32 -9.34 -18.80 -8.57
C SER A 32 -8.22 -17.99 -9.23
N PRO A 33 -7.12 -17.70 -8.52
CA PRO A 33 -5.98 -17.00 -9.10
C PRO A 33 -5.10 -17.99 -9.89
N ASP A 34 -5.60 -18.44 -11.04
CA ASP A 34 -4.75 -19.07 -12.06
C ASP A 34 -4.26 -17.97 -13.01
N ASP A 35 -3.33 -17.14 -12.54
CA ASP A 35 -2.72 -16.08 -13.35
C ASP A 35 -1.19 -16.21 -13.31
N HIS A 36 -0.71 -17.28 -13.93
CA HIS A 36 0.70 -17.47 -14.23
C HIS A 36 1.03 -16.71 -15.52
N PHE A 37 1.15 -15.38 -15.43
CA PHE A 37 1.78 -14.61 -16.51
C PHE A 37 3.17 -15.16 -16.80
N THR A 38 3.44 -15.46 -18.06
CA THR A 38 4.77 -15.78 -18.56
C THR A 38 5.70 -14.57 -18.39
N ASN A 39 7.01 -14.81 -18.33
CA ASN A 39 7.96 -13.70 -18.20
C ASN A 39 7.87 -12.71 -19.37
N GLN A 40 7.43 -13.16 -20.55
CA GLN A 40 7.22 -12.33 -21.71
C GLN A 40 5.99 -11.42 -21.57
N GLU A 41 4.87 -11.94 -21.07
CA GLU A 41 3.67 -11.12 -20.79
C GLU A 41 3.95 -10.08 -19.69
N ARG A 42 4.79 -10.42 -18.70
CA ARG A 42 5.27 -9.44 -17.70
C ARG A 42 6.12 -8.34 -18.32
N GLU A 43 6.97 -8.69 -19.27
CA GLU A 43 7.83 -7.73 -19.98
C GLU A 43 7.01 -6.82 -20.91
N GLU A 44 5.97 -7.36 -21.55
CA GLU A 44 4.98 -6.59 -22.33
C GLU A 44 4.15 -5.63 -21.44
N LEU A 45 3.77 -6.05 -20.23
CA LEU A 45 3.13 -5.18 -19.25
C LEU A 45 4.06 -4.04 -18.77
N LEU A 46 5.35 -4.31 -18.62
CA LEU A 46 6.35 -3.29 -18.29
C LEU A 46 6.58 -2.30 -19.45
N LEU A 47 6.52 -2.79 -20.70
CA LEU A 47 6.57 -1.94 -21.89
C LEU A 47 5.30 -1.07 -22.03
N ALA A 48 4.14 -1.61 -21.68
CA ALA A 48 2.88 -0.88 -21.63
C ALA A 48 2.86 0.24 -20.57
N GLU A 49 3.74 0.21 -19.56
CA GLU A 49 3.91 1.35 -18.63
C GLU A 49 4.66 2.54 -19.25
N ARG A 50 5.42 2.35 -20.35
CA ARG A 50 6.24 3.41 -20.99
C ARG A 50 5.79 3.80 -22.38
N ASP A 51 5.43 2.84 -23.23
CA ASP A 51 4.96 3.05 -24.60
C ASP A 51 3.52 2.54 -24.70
N VAL A 52 2.61 3.47 -24.44
CA VAL A 52 1.19 3.16 -24.34
C VAL A 52 0.60 2.99 -25.75
N SER A 53 0.04 1.83 -26.03
CA SER A 53 -0.80 1.67 -27.22
C SER A 53 -2.04 2.57 -27.09
N ASP A 54 -2.40 3.31 -28.14
CA ASP A 54 -3.63 4.14 -28.21
C ASP A 54 -4.89 3.40 -27.72
N LEU A 55 -4.89 2.06 -27.83
CA LEU A 55 -5.97 1.21 -27.32
C LEU A 55 -6.06 1.21 -25.79
N ILE A 56 -4.93 1.09 -25.10
CA ILE A 56 -4.86 1.06 -23.63
C ILE A 56 -5.29 2.42 -23.07
N ASP A 57 -4.83 3.52 -23.68
CA ASP A 57 -5.26 4.87 -23.33
C ASP A 57 -6.78 5.04 -23.47
N LYS A 58 -7.36 4.53 -24.56
CA LYS A 58 -8.82 4.56 -24.76
C LYS A 58 -9.56 3.74 -23.72
N VAL A 59 -9.07 2.54 -23.38
CA VAL A 59 -9.68 1.68 -22.37
C VAL A 59 -9.65 2.35 -20.99
N ILE A 60 -8.49 2.91 -20.61
CA ILE A 60 -8.34 3.64 -19.35
C ILE A 60 -9.25 4.86 -19.31
N ASN A 61 -9.26 5.66 -20.38
CA ASN A 61 -10.14 6.83 -20.45
C ASN A 61 -11.61 6.43 -20.34
N THR A 62 -12.01 5.35 -21.00
CA THR A 62 -13.39 4.82 -20.93
C THR A 62 -13.72 4.36 -19.50
N MET A 63 -12.80 3.64 -18.85
CA MET A 63 -12.95 3.21 -17.46
C MET A 63 -13.12 4.41 -16.53
N PHE A 64 -12.20 5.38 -16.55
CA PHE A 64 -12.27 6.53 -15.65
C PHE A 64 -13.43 7.49 -15.94
N THR A 65 -13.94 7.51 -17.18
CA THR A 65 -15.09 8.36 -17.55
C THR A 65 -16.43 7.71 -17.16
N HIS A 66 -16.58 6.41 -17.39
CA HIS A 66 -17.88 5.74 -17.26
C HIS A 66 -17.99 4.87 -16.01
N LEU A 67 -16.88 4.35 -15.51
CA LEU A 67 -16.79 3.47 -14.34
C LEU A 67 -15.58 3.86 -13.47
N PRO A 68 -15.53 5.12 -12.97
CA PRO A 68 -14.38 5.62 -12.24
C PRO A 68 -14.10 4.71 -11.03
N PRO A 69 -12.89 4.15 -10.89
CA PRO A 69 -12.58 3.32 -9.75
C PRO A 69 -12.61 4.15 -8.47
N GLU A 70 -13.32 3.64 -7.47
CA GLU A 70 -13.26 4.16 -6.11
C GLU A 70 -11.94 3.75 -5.44
N ILE A 71 -11.42 2.56 -5.74
CA ILE A 71 -10.16 2.07 -5.19
C ILE A 71 -9.23 1.66 -6.32
N VAL A 72 -7.99 2.13 -6.28
CA VAL A 72 -6.91 1.71 -7.17
C VAL A 72 -5.79 1.10 -6.35
N ALA A 73 -5.55 -0.20 -6.54
CA ALA A 73 -4.43 -0.92 -5.93
C ALA A 73 -3.26 -0.97 -6.93
N ILE A 74 -2.13 -0.35 -6.59
CA ILE A 74 -1.00 -0.18 -7.52
C ILE A 74 0.33 -0.18 -6.76
N THR A 75 1.39 -0.77 -7.32
CA THR A 75 2.72 -0.69 -6.68
C THR A 75 3.23 0.73 -6.62
N THR A 76 4.15 1.00 -5.69
CA THR A 76 4.73 2.32 -5.56
C THR A 76 5.55 2.73 -6.80
N SER A 77 6.24 1.79 -7.45
CA SER A 77 6.93 2.05 -8.71
C SER A 77 5.96 2.37 -9.84
N SER A 78 4.91 1.55 -10.03
CA SER A 78 3.92 1.78 -11.09
C SER A 78 3.14 3.07 -10.85
N LEU A 79 2.81 3.40 -9.59
CA LEU A 79 2.22 4.68 -9.21
C LEU A 79 3.08 5.84 -9.70
N LEU A 80 4.39 5.77 -9.48
CA LEU A 80 5.30 6.82 -9.93
C LEU A 80 5.47 6.82 -11.47
N ASN A 81 5.59 5.68 -12.11
CA ASN A 81 5.76 5.63 -13.56
C ASN A 81 4.53 6.20 -14.29
N THR A 82 3.35 5.77 -13.87
CA THR A 82 2.08 6.12 -14.50
C THR A 82 1.58 7.53 -14.17
N THR A 83 2.05 8.15 -13.07
CA THR A 83 1.74 9.56 -12.75
C THR A 83 2.79 10.54 -13.28
N SER A 84 3.81 10.06 -13.99
CA SER A 84 4.77 10.94 -14.66
C SER A 84 4.10 11.77 -15.77
N SER A 85 4.78 12.79 -16.30
CA SER A 85 4.22 13.67 -17.35
C SER A 85 3.81 12.92 -18.64
N GLN A 86 4.43 11.75 -18.89
CA GLN A 86 4.12 10.85 -20.00
C GLN A 86 3.42 9.57 -19.53
N GLY A 87 3.04 9.49 -18.26
CA GLY A 87 2.43 8.30 -17.69
C GLY A 87 0.94 8.18 -18.00
N LEU A 88 0.49 6.93 -18.05
CA LEU A 88 -0.90 6.51 -18.28
C LEU A 88 -1.94 7.24 -17.43
N PHE A 89 -1.60 7.51 -16.16
CA PHE A 89 -2.53 8.02 -15.17
C PHE A 89 -2.34 9.51 -14.82
N LYS A 90 -1.55 10.25 -15.61
CA LYS A 90 -1.14 11.65 -15.31
C LYS A 90 -2.28 12.60 -14.92
N ASN A 91 -3.46 12.40 -15.49
CA ASN A 91 -4.63 13.27 -15.28
C ASN A 91 -5.69 12.68 -14.35
N TYR A 92 -5.56 11.43 -13.91
CA TYR A 92 -6.63 10.73 -13.20
C TYR A 92 -6.44 10.67 -11.70
N PHE A 93 -5.19 10.78 -11.22
CA PHE A 93 -4.88 10.54 -9.80
C PHE A 93 -4.99 11.80 -8.92
N ASN A 94 -5.12 12.98 -9.51
CA ASN A 94 -5.35 14.23 -8.78
C ASN A 94 -6.73 14.27 -8.08
N ASP A 95 -7.67 13.45 -8.54
CA ASP A 95 -9.04 13.39 -8.04
C ASP A 95 -9.21 12.35 -6.90
N PHE A 96 -8.12 11.74 -6.43
CA PHE A 96 -8.16 10.79 -5.32
C PHE A 96 -8.01 11.51 -3.98
N ASP A 97 -8.89 11.17 -3.05
CA ASP A 97 -8.96 11.81 -1.74
C ASP A 97 -7.86 11.33 -0.80
N VAL A 98 -7.47 10.05 -0.91
CA VAL A 98 -6.55 9.39 0.02
C VAL A 98 -5.55 8.49 -0.70
N ILE A 99 -4.31 8.49 -0.21
CA ILE A 99 -3.28 7.51 -0.54
C ILE A 99 -2.94 6.74 0.72
N LEU A 100 -3.12 5.43 0.66
CA LEU A 100 -2.71 4.48 1.68
C LEU A 100 -1.44 3.76 1.20
N CYS A 101 -0.32 4.02 1.87
CA CYS A 101 0.96 3.37 1.59
C CYS A 101 1.22 2.29 2.65
N ASP A 102 1.08 1.02 2.27
CA ASP A 102 1.38 -0.13 3.12
C ASP A 102 2.85 -0.52 3.04
N LYS A 103 3.35 -1.11 4.13
CA LYS A 103 4.77 -1.40 4.36
C LYS A 103 5.64 -0.20 4.06
N ALA A 104 5.20 0.99 4.47
CA ALA A 104 5.90 2.25 4.24
C ALA A 104 7.31 2.26 4.81
N SER A 105 7.59 1.45 5.84
CA SER A 105 8.96 1.26 6.37
C SER A 105 9.92 0.63 5.36
N GLN A 106 9.41 -0.04 4.32
CA GLN A 106 10.20 -0.63 3.23
C GLN A 106 10.26 0.27 1.99
N VAL A 107 9.60 1.44 2.00
CA VAL A 107 9.66 2.39 0.88
C VAL A 107 10.83 3.35 1.12
N PRO A 108 11.77 3.50 0.15
CA PRO A 108 12.85 4.46 0.28
C PRO A 108 12.33 5.90 0.46
N GLU A 109 12.97 6.67 1.34
CA GLU A 109 12.60 8.08 1.59
C GLU A 109 12.46 8.93 0.31
N PRO A 110 13.36 8.85 -0.69
CA PRO A 110 13.20 9.64 -1.92
C PRO A 110 11.94 9.27 -2.71
N VAL A 111 11.53 8.00 -2.63
CA VAL A 111 10.31 7.50 -3.27
C VAL A 111 9.09 8.06 -2.55
N LEU A 112 9.09 8.08 -1.21
CA LEU A 112 8.02 8.69 -0.41
C LEU A 112 7.88 10.19 -0.71
N ALA A 113 9.00 10.91 -0.76
CA ALA A 113 9.03 12.34 -1.11
C ALA A 113 8.48 12.59 -2.54
N ALA A 114 8.76 11.69 -3.48
CA ALA A 114 8.22 11.76 -4.84
C ALA A 114 6.69 11.57 -4.87
N ILE A 115 6.15 10.64 -4.10
CA ILE A 115 4.69 10.44 -3.98
C ILE A 115 4.02 11.69 -3.41
N LEU A 116 4.55 12.22 -2.29
CA LEU A 116 4.06 13.45 -1.66
C LEU A 116 4.08 14.64 -2.62
N SER A 117 5.14 14.76 -3.42
CA SER A 117 5.30 15.85 -4.38
C SER A 117 4.35 15.76 -5.57
N ARG A 118 3.96 14.55 -5.98
CA ARG A 118 3.10 14.32 -7.15
C ARG A 118 1.62 14.38 -6.81
N LEU A 119 1.25 13.90 -5.63
CA LEU A 119 -0.15 13.77 -5.21
C LEU A 119 -0.45 14.69 -4.02
N ARG A 120 -0.25 15.99 -4.23
CA ARG A 120 -0.31 17.02 -3.18
C ARG A 120 -1.72 17.25 -2.62
N ASN A 121 -2.75 16.94 -3.41
CA ASN A 121 -4.14 17.21 -3.05
C ASN A 121 -4.76 16.07 -2.23
N SER A 122 -4.14 14.89 -2.24
CA SER A 122 -4.60 13.72 -1.51
C SER A 122 -4.09 13.72 -0.08
N ARG A 123 -4.84 13.12 0.85
CA ARG A 123 -4.38 12.85 2.22
C ARG A 123 -3.51 11.59 2.21
N HIS A 124 -2.37 11.63 2.88
CA HIS A 124 -1.43 10.50 2.89
C HIS A 124 -1.51 9.77 4.23
N VAL A 125 -1.71 8.45 4.16
CA VAL A 125 -1.68 7.54 5.31
C VAL A 125 -0.59 6.51 5.03
N HIS A 126 0.42 6.49 5.89
CA HIS A 126 1.53 5.55 5.79
C HIS A 126 1.42 4.51 6.91
N VAL A 127 1.31 3.25 6.53
CA VAL A 127 1.26 2.11 7.46
C VAL A 127 2.57 1.35 7.33
N GLY A 128 3.24 1.16 8.46
CA GLY A 128 4.51 0.47 8.49
C GLY A 128 4.99 0.27 9.91
N ASP A 129 6.04 -0.51 10.03
CA ASP A 129 6.67 -0.86 11.29
C ASP A 129 8.17 -0.62 11.14
N LEU A 130 8.69 0.33 11.91
CA LEU A 130 10.09 0.74 11.89
C LEU A 130 11.03 -0.34 12.43
N HIS A 131 10.47 -1.29 13.19
CA HIS A 131 11.24 -2.41 13.73
C HIS A 131 11.28 -3.62 12.79
N GLN A 132 10.55 -3.56 11.67
CA GLN A 132 10.66 -4.52 10.58
C GLN A 132 11.77 -4.11 9.61
N LEU A 133 11.93 -4.90 8.53
CA LEU A 133 12.96 -4.68 7.53
C LEU A 133 12.90 -3.27 6.95
N GLU A 134 14.06 -2.63 6.85
CA GLU A 134 14.27 -1.37 6.16
C GLU A 134 14.21 -1.55 4.62
N PRO A 135 14.09 -0.45 3.84
CA PRO A 135 14.16 -0.53 2.39
C PRO A 135 15.51 -1.10 1.97
N TYR A 136 15.51 -2.08 1.06
CA TYR A 136 16.76 -2.61 0.51
C TYR A 136 17.51 -1.50 -0.23
N ALA A 137 18.67 -1.10 0.30
CA ALA A 137 19.54 -0.10 -0.30
C ALA A 137 20.98 -0.61 -0.33
N LEU A 138 21.66 -0.43 -1.46
CA LEU A 138 23.08 -0.75 -1.61
C LEU A 138 24.00 0.25 -0.88
N CYS A 139 23.44 1.35 -0.37
CA CYS A 139 24.16 2.41 0.32
C CYS A 139 23.56 2.62 1.72
N PHE A 140 24.45 2.85 2.69
CA PHE A 140 24.11 3.10 4.08
C PHE A 140 23.19 4.32 4.22
N ARG A 141 22.09 4.22 4.97
CA ARG A 141 21.23 5.36 5.32
C ARG A 141 21.14 5.50 6.84
N HIS A 142 21.17 6.73 7.31
CA HIS A 142 20.93 7.09 8.73
C HIS A 142 19.48 7.55 8.98
N VAL A 143 18.58 7.43 8.01
CA VAL A 143 17.29 8.13 8.00
C VAL A 143 16.13 7.14 7.89
N GLY A 144 15.25 7.14 8.91
CA GLY A 144 13.99 6.39 8.92
C GLY A 144 12.92 7.09 8.07
N PRO A 145 12.55 6.55 6.89
CA PRO A 145 11.72 7.26 5.89
C PRO A 145 10.34 7.68 6.42
N VAL A 146 9.73 6.84 7.26
CA VAL A 146 8.36 7.00 7.76
C VAL A 146 8.25 8.13 8.79
N ARG A 147 9.33 8.45 9.51
CA ARG A 147 9.31 9.47 10.58
C ARG A 147 9.27 10.91 10.06
N PHE A 148 9.81 11.18 8.87
CA PHE A 148 9.91 12.55 8.34
C PHE A 148 8.65 13.02 7.59
N GLY A 149 7.79 12.10 7.14
CA GLY A 149 6.55 12.44 6.42
C GLY A 149 5.27 12.47 7.28
N ALA A 150 5.31 11.92 8.50
CA ALA A 150 4.12 11.72 9.33
C ALA A 150 3.75 12.98 10.14
N HIS A 151 2.58 13.57 9.83
CA HIS A 151 2.01 14.67 10.62
C HIS A 151 1.38 14.20 11.95
N SER A 152 1.07 12.91 12.07
CA SER A 152 0.50 12.27 13.27
C SER A 152 0.84 10.79 13.25
N ILE A 153 1.05 10.20 14.44
CA ILE A 153 1.39 8.77 14.61
C ILE A 153 0.31 8.11 15.44
N MET A 154 -0.27 7.01 14.92
CA MET A 154 -1.24 6.18 15.63
C MET A 154 -0.65 4.77 15.82
N PRO A 155 -0.24 4.39 17.04
CA PRO A 155 0.33 3.07 17.29
C PRO A 155 -0.76 2.00 17.39
N LEU A 156 -0.59 0.88 16.67
CA LEU A 156 -1.40 -0.33 16.83
C LEU A 156 -0.67 -1.28 17.77
N ILE A 157 -1.13 -1.35 19.02
CA ILE A 157 -0.41 -2.04 20.11
C ILE A 157 -0.92 -3.45 20.41
N THR A 158 -1.91 -3.96 19.69
CA THR A 158 -2.50 -5.28 19.95
C THR A 158 -2.31 -6.22 18.76
N THR A 159 -1.74 -7.40 18.99
CA THR A 159 -1.64 -8.46 17.97
C THR A 159 -2.71 -9.53 18.13
N PHE A 160 -3.27 -9.94 17.00
CA PHE A 160 -4.21 -11.06 16.88
C PHE A 160 -3.61 -12.27 16.17
N ARG A 161 -2.35 -12.17 15.73
CA ARG A 161 -1.72 -13.20 14.87
C ARG A 161 -0.73 -14.09 15.61
N VAL A 162 -0.06 -13.57 16.63
CA VAL A 162 1.09 -14.23 17.25
C VAL A 162 0.67 -14.90 18.56
N HIS A 163 1.12 -16.14 18.78
CA HIS A 163 0.91 -16.85 20.04
C HIS A 163 1.46 -16.03 21.23
N PRO A 164 0.75 -15.95 22.39
CA PRO A 164 1.14 -15.06 23.48
C PRO A 164 2.60 -15.20 23.95
N LEU A 165 3.15 -16.42 24.00
CA LEU A 165 4.56 -16.63 24.37
C LEU A 165 5.55 -16.02 23.37
N LEU A 166 5.27 -16.13 22.06
CA LEU A 166 6.09 -15.50 21.02
C LEU A 166 5.92 -13.97 21.06
N ASN A 167 4.72 -13.49 21.39
CA ASN A 167 4.47 -12.07 21.57
C ASN A 167 5.27 -11.50 22.73
N THR A 168 5.33 -12.18 23.87
CA THR A 168 6.14 -11.75 25.03
C THR A 168 7.61 -11.59 24.65
N LEU A 169 8.16 -12.55 23.89
CA LEU A 169 9.55 -12.48 23.43
C LEU A 169 9.77 -11.26 22.52
N LEU A 170 8.97 -11.10 21.46
CA LEU A 170 9.09 -9.96 20.53
C LEU A 170 8.88 -8.62 21.24
N ASN A 171 7.89 -8.55 22.14
CA ASN A 171 7.58 -7.34 22.89
C ASN A 171 8.75 -6.92 23.79
N SER A 172 9.42 -7.89 24.42
CA SER A 172 10.60 -7.61 25.26
C SER A 172 11.83 -7.18 24.47
N PHE A 173 12.03 -7.76 23.28
CA PHE A 173 13.24 -7.55 22.49
C PHE A 173 13.16 -6.33 21.56
N VAL A 174 11.95 -6.00 21.08
CA VAL A 174 11.75 -5.04 19.98
C VAL A 174 10.87 -3.85 20.38
N TYR A 175 9.80 -4.08 21.14
CA TYR A 175 8.75 -3.08 21.38
C TYR A 175 8.70 -2.53 22.82
N GLU A 176 9.74 -2.76 23.61
CA GLU A 176 9.93 -2.21 24.96
C GLU A 176 8.75 -2.47 25.92
N GLY A 177 8.02 -3.58 25.73
CA GLY A 177 6.87 -3.92 26.57
C GLY A 177 5.54 -3.29 26.15
N ASN A 178 5.52 -2.42 25.14
CA ASN A 178 4.32 -1.67 24.73
C ASN A 178 3.36 -2.43 23.79
N PHE A 179 3.66 -3.67 23.44
CA PHE A 179 2.91 -4.47 22.47
C PHE A 179 2.16 -5.67 23.11
N GLY A 180 0.84 -5.53 23.28
CA GLY A 180 -0.04 -6.52 23.91
C GLY A 180 -0.54 -7.63 22.97
N ALA A 181 -0.79 -8.81 23.53
CA ALA A 181 -1.53 -9.86 22.84
C ALA A 181 -3.04 -9.69 23.07
N ALA A 182 -3.84 -9.95 22.04
CA ALA A 182 -5.30 -9.96 22.20
C ALA A 182 -5.72 -11.01 23.26
N PRO A 183 -6.73 -10.70 24.10
CA PRO A 183 -7.26 -11.69 25.02
C PRO A 183 -7.84 -12.89 24.24
N PRO A 184 -7.78 -14.12 24.80
CA PRO A 184 -8.45 -15.26 24.18
C PRO A 184 -9.92 -14.92 23.93
N LEU A 185 -10.47 -15.40 22.80
CA LEU A 185 -11.79 -15.06 22.20
C LEU A 185 -13.04 -15.33 23.07
N ARG A 186 -12.95 -15.25 24.40
CA ARG A 186 -14.05 -15.54 25.33
C ARG A 186 -14.72 -14.33 25.97
N ASN A 187 -14.26 -13.09 25.79
CA ASN A 187 -15.01 -11.88 26.18
C ASN A 187 -14.30 -10.63 25.62
N VAL A 188 -14.79 -10.10 24.49
CA VAL A 188 -14.34 -8.81 23.97
C VAL A 188 -15.28 -7.73 24.49
N THR A 189 -14.91 -7.08 25.59
CA THR A 189 -15.42 -5.75 25.92
C THR A 189 -14.31 -4.76 25.57
N CYS A 190 -14.50 -3.99 24.50
CA CYS A 190 -13.61 -2.89 24.14
C CYS A 190 -13.70 -1.82 25.23
N CYS A 191 -12.72 -1.77 26.14
CA CYS A 191 -12.53 -0.62 27.01
C CYS A 191 -11.76 0.45 26.24
N TRP A 192 -12.47 1.50 25.84
CA TRP A 192 -11.88 2.77 25.47
C TRP A 192 -11.83 3.62 26.74
N THR A 193 -10.64 4.05 27.15
CA THR A 193 -10.43 5.15 28.11
C THR A 193 -9.81 6.32 27.38
#